data_AF-A0A5K1BTR9-F1
#
_entry.id   AF-A0A5K1BTR9-F1
#
_cell.length_a   1.000
_cell.length_b   1.000
_cell.length_c   1.000
_cell.angle_alpha   90.00
_cell.angle_beta   90.00
_cell.angle_gamma   90.00
#
_symmetry.space_group_name_H-M   'P 1'
#
loop_
_entity.id
_entity.type
_entity.pdbx_description
1 polymer ?
#
loop_
_entity_poly.entity_id
_entity_poly.type
_entity_poly.pdbx_seq_one_letter_code
_entity_poly.pdbx_strand_id
1 'polypeptide(L)' 'ELLQMFGLPYIIAPMEAEAQCAYMELIGLVDGVVTDDSDAFLFGARNVYKNIFDDRKYVETYFMK' A
#
# COMPACT_ATOMS: atom_id res chain seq x y z
N GLU A 1 -11.18 -12.59 -10.11
CA GLU A 1 -10.92 -14.03 -10.35
C GLU A 1 -9.50 -14.45 -10.01
N LEU A 2 -8.45 -13.89 -10.65
CA LEU A 2 -7.07 -14.30 -10.39
C LEU A 2 -6.66 -14.24 -8.91
N LEU A 3 -6.93 -13.12 -8.21
CA LEU A 3 -6.64 -12.98 -6.78
C LEU A 3 -7.32 -14.06 -5.93
N GLN A 4 -8.56 -14.42 -6.26
CA GLN A 4 -9.31 -15.47 -5.56
C GLN A 4 -8.70 -16.84 -5.80
N MET A 5 -8.23 -17.12 -7.02
CA MET A 5 -7.54 -18.37 -7.35
C MET A 5 -6.21 -18.51 -6.59
N PHE A 6 -5.51 -17.41 -6.35
CA PHE A 6 -4.30 -17.38 -5.52
C PHE A 6 -4.59 -17.34 -4.01
N GLY A 7 -5.86 -17.27 -3.59
CA GLY A 7 -6.23 -17.14 -2.18
C GLY A 7 -5.83 -15.80 -1.55
N LEU A 8 -5.60 -14.76 -2.36
CA LEU A 8 -5.23 -13.43 -1.88
C LEU A 8 -6.49 -12.63 -1.52
N PRO A 9 -6.60 -12.15 -0.26
CA PRO A 9 -7.72 -11.33 0.13
C PRO A 9 -7.65 -9.97 -0.57
N TYR A 10 -8.80 -9.45 -0.96
CA TYR A 10 -8.93 -8.09 -1.49
C TYR A 10 -10.22 -7.48 -0.98
N ILE A 11 -10.25 -6.15 -0.95
CA ILE A 11 -11.43 -5.35 -0.65
C ILE A 11 -11.61 -4.31 -1.74
N ILE A 12 -12.80 -3.72 -1.80
CA ILE A 12 -13.08 -2.57 -2.65
C ILE A 12 -13.13 -1.36 -1.73
N ALA A 13 -12.23 -0.39 -1.96
CA ALA A 13 -12.25 0.86 -1.23
C ALA A 13 -13.57 1.61 -1.50
N PRO A 14 -14.15 2.32 -0.52
CA PRO A 14 -15.34 3.13 -0.76
C PRO A 14 -15.13 4.23 -1.79
N MET A 15 -13.90 4.76 -1.86
CA MET A 15 -13.44 5.80 -2.79
C MET A 15 -11.99 5.48 -3.20
N GLU A 16 -11.02 6.35 -2.87
CA GLU A 16 -9.62 6.16 -3.25
C GLU A 16 -8.93 5.00 -2.52
N ALA A 17 -8.14 4.22 -3.25
CA ALA A 17 -7.47 3.03 -2.72
C ALA A 17 -6.35 3.40 -1.75
N GLU A 18 -5.58 4.44 -2.05
CA GLU A 18 -4.48 4.99 -1.25
C GLU A 18 -4.98 5.42 0.12
N ALA A 19 -6.18 6.02 0.19
CA ALA A 19 -6.84 6.39 1.43
C ALA A 19 -7.21 5.17 2.27
N GLN A 20 -7.76 4.13 1.64
CA GLN A 20 -8.09 2.88 2.31
C GLN A 20 -6.85 2.14 2.81
N CYS A 21 -5.77 2.12 2.02
CA CYS A 21 -4.48 1.53 2.39
C CYS A 21 -3.84 2.27 3.58
N ALA A 22 -3.81 3.61 3.55
CA ALA A 22 -3.34 4.44 4.66
C ALA A 22 -4.14 4.18 5.93
N TYR A 23 -5.47 4.07 5.82
CA TYR A 23 -6.33 3.72 6.96
C TYR A 23 -6.04 2.32 7.52
N MET A 24 -5.88 1.31 6.66
CA MET A 24 -5.56 -0.06 7.09
C MET A 24 -4.22 -0.15 7.80
N GLU A 25 -3.22 0.61 7.35
CA GLU A 25 -1.94 0.71 8.04
C GLU A 25 -2.10 1.43 9.38
N LEU A 26 -2.83 2.55 9.41
CA LEU A 26 -3.06 3.34 10.63
C LEU A 26 -3.71 2.51 11.75
N ILE A 27 -4.63 1.61 11.41
CA ILE A 27 -5.29 0.71 12.39
C ILE A 27 -4.46 -0.56 12.70
N GLY A 28 -3.29 -0.73 12.06
CA GLY A 28 -2.40 -1.88 12.27
C GLY A 28 -2.89 -3.17 11.62
N LEU A 29 -3.74 -3.10 10.59
CA LEU A 29 -4.16 -4.26 9.81
C LEU A 29 -3.07 -4.71 8.81
N VAL A 30 -2.21 -3.78 8.41
CA VAL A 30 -1.02 -4.01 7.57
C VAL A 30 0.17 -3.22 8.11
N ASP A 31 1.39 -3.67 7.80
CA ASP A 31 2.64 -3.03 8.26
C ASP A 31 3.14 -1.90 7.32
N GLY A 32 2.51 -1.74 6.16
CA GLY A 32 2.82 -0.66 5.23
C GLY A 32 2.08 -0.77 3.91
N VAL A 33 2.27 0.24 3.07
CA VAL A 33 1.56 0.43 1.80
C VAL A 33 2.54 0.32 0.64
N VAL A 34 2.24 -0.56 -0.32
CA VAL A 34 2.98 -0.65 -1.58
C VAL A 34 2.26 0.21 -2.61
N THR A 35 2.87 1.32 -3.01
CA THR A 35 2.34 2.21 -4.05
C THR A 35 3.42 3.12 -4.61
N ASP A 36 3.28 3.50 -5.87
CA ASP A 36 4.12 4.51 -6.51
C ASP A 36 3.52 5.93 -6.43
N ASP A 37 2.26 6.03 -5.98
CA ASP A 37 1.52 7.28 -5.81
C ASP A 37 1.85 7.97 -4.48
N SER A 38 2.18 9.25 -4.56
CA SER A 38 2.48 10.09 -3.41
C SER A 38 1.26 10.44 -2.56
N ASP A 39 0.04 10.31 -3.10
CA ASP A 39 -1.19 10.65 -2.40
C ASP A 39 -1.40 9.81 -1.13
N ALA A 40 -0.81 8.62 -1.05
CA ALA A 40 -0.80 7.81 0.16
C ALA A 40 -0.28 8.58 1.40
N PHE A 41 0.70 9.46 1.24
CA PHE A 41 1.19 10.29 2.34
C PHE A 41 0.19 11.37 2.74
N LEU A 42 -0.53 11.96 1.78
CA LEU A 42 -1.57 12.95 2.07
C LEU A 42 -2.73 12.33 2.86
N PHE A 43 -3.02 11.04 2.62
CA PHE A 43 -3.99 10.27 3.38
C PHE A 43 -3.46 9.71 4.72
N GLY A 44 -2.17 9.88 5.02
CA GLY A 44 -1.59 9.56 6.32
C GLY A 44 -0.85 8.23 6.41
N ALA A 45 -0.49 7.60 5.28
CA ALA A 45 0.38 6.43 5.27
C ALA A 45 1.78 6.78 5.82
N ARG A 46 2.33 5.91 6.66
CA ARG A 46 3.61 6.13 7.36
C ARG A 46 4.76 5.31 6.80
N ASN A 47 4.50 4.09 6.35
CA ASN A 47 5.48 3.17 5.80
C ASN A 47 5.09 2.85 4.36
N VAL A 48 5.75 3.51 3.40
CA VAL A 48 5.45 3.35 1.97
C VAL A 48 6.63 2.70 1.25
N TYR A 49 6.32 1.68 0.45
CA TYR A 49 7.27 0.93 -0.37
C TYR A 49 7.00 1.22 -1.85
N LYS A 50 8.00 1.77 -2.53
CA LYS A 50 7.90 2.25 -3.91
C LYS A 50 8.79 1.41 -4.85
N ASN A 51 8.35 1.26 -6.10
CA ASN A 51 9.06 0.55 -7.17
C ASN A 51 9.32 -0.93 -6.86
N ILE A 52 8.38 -1.62 -6.19
CA ILE A 52 8.57 -3.03 -5.78
C ILE A 52 8.64 -4.00 -6.96
N PHE A 53 8.05 -3.63 -8.11
CA PHE A 53 7.96 -4.47 -9.31
C PHE A 53 8.94 -4.03 -10.41
N ASP A 54 9.88 -3.15 -10.08
CA ASP A 54 10.96 -2.74 -10.98
C ASP A 54 12.03 -3.85 -11.09
N ASP A 55 12.82 -3.85 -12.16
CA ASP A 55 13.92 -4.79 -12.39
C ASP A 55 15.11 -4.59 -11.42
N ARG A 56 15.08 -3.50 -10.64
CA ARG A 56 16.07 -3.21 -9.61
C ARG A 56 16.01 -4.23 -8.48
N LYS A 57 17.19 -4.60 -7.95
CA LYS A 57 17.32 -5.55 -6.82
C LYS A 57 17.06 -4.95 -5.43
N TYR A 58 16.46 -3.77 -5.38
CA TYR A 58 16.14 -3.06 -4.14
C TYR A 58 14.81 -2.33 -4.29
N VAL A 59 14.16 -2.08 -3.17
CA VAL A 59 12.90 -1.32 -3.06
C VAL A 59 13.20 0.01 -2.38
N GLU A 60 12.53 1.07 -2.80
CA GLU A 60 12.61 2.36 -2.12
C GLU A 60 11.62 2.38 -0.95
N THR A 61 12.10 2.76 0.24
CA THR A 61 11.28 2.81 1.45
C THR A 61 11.22 4.23 1.99
N TYR A 62 10.01 4.68 2.31
CA TYR A 62 9.74 5.99 2.87
C TYR A 62 9.02 5.83 4.20
N PHE A 63 9.65 6.34 5.27
CA PHE A 63 9.15 6.24 6.63
C PHE A 63 8.87 7.62 7.19
N MET A 64 7.59 7.94 7.41
CA MET A 64 7.14 9.18 8.02
C MET A 64 7.24 9.04 9.55
N LYS A 65 7.95 9.97 10.18
CA LYS A 65 8.11 10.04 11.64
C LYS A 65 6.95 10.76 12.31
#